data_AF-A0ABD0RDD5-F1
#
_entry.id   AF-A0ABD0RDD5-F1
#
_cell.length_a   1.000
_cell.length_b   1.000
_cell.length_c   1.000
_cell.angle_alpha   90.00
_cell.angle_beta   90.00
_cell.angle_gamma   90.00
#
_symmetry.space_group_name_H-M   'P 1'
#
loop_
_entity.id
_entity.type
_entity.pdbx_description
1 polymer ?
#
loop_
_entity_poly.entity_id
_entity_poly.type
_entity_poly.pdbx_seq_one_letter_code
_entity_poly.pdbx_strand_id
1 'polypeptide(L)'
;SSGTSVTVDIAVMGEAHGLISDLLADPSLPPNTCSTLRAVSNLLSTQFTFQPLHHRPRLSPLLAFSDGHTCSDSEEAPEKGEKLAISK
;
A
#
# COMPACT_ATOMS: atom_id res chain seq x y z
N SER A 1 27.22 -0.99 25.43
CA SER A 1 26.37 -0.08 24.63
C SER A 1 25.03 -0.01 25.32
N SER A 2 24.69 1.12 25.95
CA SER A 2 23.44 1.26 26.70
C SER A 2 22.30 1.44 25.72
N GLY A 3 21.48 0.42 25.54
CA GLY A 3 20.34 0.46 24.63
C GLY A 3 19.25 1.35 25.20
N THR A 4 19.27 2.64 24.86
CA THR A 4 18.13 3.53 25.09
C THR A 4 17.02 3.12 24.14
N SER A 5 16.12 2.26 24.59
CA SER A 5 14.87 1.96 23.90
C SER A 5 13.97 3.19 23.98
N VAL A 6 13.95 4.00 22.93
CA VAL A 6 12.97 5.08 22.80
C VAL A 6 11.65 4.45 22.39
N THR A 7 10.70 4.38 23.32
CA THR A 7 9.33 3.94 23.05
C THR A 7 8.54 5.12 22.50
N VAL A 8 7.93 4.96 21.34
CA VAL A 8 7.00 5.94 20.76
C VAL A 8 5.58 5.44 20.99
N ASP A 9 4.71 6.28 21.56
CA ASP A 9 3.30 5.95 21.74
C ASP A 9 2.60 5.96 20.37
N ILE A 10 2.10 4.79 19.96
CA ILE A 10 1.47 4.58 18.65
C ILE A 10 0.13 5.33 18.56
N ALA A 11 -0.62 5.48 19.66
CA ALA A 11 -1.88 6.20 19.66
C ALA A 11 -1.64 7.69 19.41
N VAL A 12 -0.66 8.27 20.12
CA VAL A 12 -0.23 9.67 19.92
C VAL A 12 0.29 9.90 18.49
N MET A 13 1.02 8.93 17.94
CA MET A 13 1.49 9.01 16.55
C MET A 13 0.34 8.98 15.53
N GLY A 14 -0.70 8.19 15.78
CA GLY A 14 -1.93 8.16 14.99
C GLY A 14 -2.75 9.45 15.07
N GLU A 15 -2.87 10.04 16.26
CA GLU A 15 -3.54 11.34 16.47
C GLU A 15 -2.84 12.46 15.71
N ALA A 16 -1.50 12.52 15.77
CA ALA A 16 -0.72 13.49 15.01
C ALA A 16 -0.94 13.36 13.50
N HIS A 17 -0.99 12.13 12.98
CA HIS A 17 -1.29 11.88 11.58
C HIS A 17 -2.70 12.33 11.18
N GLY A 18 -3.69 12.12 12.06
CA GLY A 18 -5.07 12.60 11.88
C GLY A 18 -5.12 14.11 11.73
N LEU A 19 -4.50 14.85 12.65
CA LEU A 19 -4.46 16.32 12.61
C LEU A 19 -3.76 16.86 11.35
N ILE A 20 -2.68 16.22 10.91
CA ILE A 20 -2.01 16.59 9.64
C ILE A 20 -2.94 16.39 8.44
N SER A 21 -3.73 15.31 8.45
CA SER A 21 -4.70 15.01 7.39
C SER A 21 -5.81 16.06 7.36
N ASP A 22 -6.31 16.48 8.52
CA ASP A 22 -7.30 17.55 8.63
C ASP A 22 -6.76 18.89 8.13
N LEU A 23 -5.50 19.22 8.47
CA LEU A 23 -4.85 20.42 7.95
C LEU A 23 -4.66 20.34 6.43
N LEU A 24 -4.24 19.20 5.89
CA LEU A 24 -4.07 19.01 4.44
C LEU A 24 -5.39 19.10 3.65
N ALA A 25 -6.54 19.01 4.31
CA ALA A 25 -7.84 19.21 3.70
C ALA A 25 -8.21 20.70 3.51
N ASP A 26 -7.46 21.63 4.13
CA ASP A 26 -7.69 23.07 3.97
C ASP A 26 -7.08 23.59 2.65
N PRO A 27 -7.91 24.01 1.67
CA PRO A 27 -7.43 24.52 0.38
C PRO A 27 -6.81 25.92 0.47
N SER A 28 -6.95 26.62 1.60
CA SER A 28 -6.36 27.94 1.81
C SER A 28 -4.86 27.89 2.15
N LEU A 29 -4.35 26.69 2.46
CA LEU A 29 -2.95 26.52 2.82
C LEU A 29 -2.01 26.85 1.66
N PRO A 30 -0.88 27.52 1.94
CA PRO A 30 0.19 27.71 0.98
C PRO A 30 0.75 26.37 0.44
N PRO A 31 1.13 26.29 -0.86
CA PRO A 31 1.63 25.06 -1.47
C PRO A 31 2.88 24.47 -0.79
N ASN A 32 3.75 25.34 -0.27
CA ASN A 32 4.94 24.92 0.48
C ASN A 32 4.55 24.22 1.80
N THR A 33 3.57 24.75 2.53
CA THR A 33 3.02 24.15 3.76
C THR A 33 2.43 22.77 3.45
N CYS A 34 1.59 22.65 2.42
CA CYS A 34 1.01 21.37 2.00
C CYS A 34 2.08 20.33 1.66
N SER A 35 3.12 20.70 0.91
CA SER A 35 4.25 19.80 0.62
C SER A 35 4.98 19.34 1.89
N THR A 36 5.24 20.25 2.83
CA THR A 36 5.90 19.88 4.10
C THR A 36 5.05 18.96 4.96
N LEU A 37 3.75 19.24 5.09
CA LEU A 37 2.81 18.40 5.84
C LEU A 37 2.67 17.01 5.22
N ARG A 38 2.66 16.92 3.88
CA ARG A 38 2.65 15.64 3.16
C ARG A 38 3.93 14.84 3.41
N ALA A 39 5.09 15.51 3.44
CA ALA A 39 6.36 14.86 3.78
C ALA A 39 6.34 14.31 5.22
N VAL A 40 5.82 15.08 6.19
CA VAL A 40 5.67 14.64 7.58
C VAL A 40 4.68 13.47 7.70
N SER A 41 3.52 13.55 7.05
CA SER A 41 2.52 12.46 6.99
C SER A 41 3.15 11.17 6.47
N ASN A 42 3.96 11.24 5.40
CA ASN A 42 4.67 10.08 4.87
C ASN A 42 5.64 9.48 5.89
N LEU A 43 6.41 10.31 6.61
CA LEU A 43 7.32 9.83 7.65
C LEU A 43 6.56 9.11 8.77
N LEU A 44 5.43 9.65 9.22
CA LEU A 44 4.58 8.99 10.23
C LEU A 44 3.95 7.69 9.71
N SER A 45 3.50 7.68 8.45
CA SER A 45 2.86 6.52 7.83
C SER A 45 3.83 5.35 7.63
N THR A 46 5.12 5.60 7.38
CA THR A 46 6.15 4.54 7.31
C THR A 46 6.38 3.85 8.65
N GLN A 47 6.16 4.54 9.76
CA GLN A 47 6.24 3.97 11.12
C GLN A 47 4.93 3.28 11.53
N PHE A 48 3.79 3.70 10.96
CA PHE A 48 2.47 3.16 11.28
C PHE A 48 2.11 1.90 10.47
N THR A 49 2.64 1.75 9.25
CA THR A 49 2.54 0.52 8.43
C THR A 49 3.49 -0.56 8.96
N PHE A 50 3.24 -1.03 10.19
CA PHE A 50 3.58 -2.40 10.58
C PHE A 50 2.54 -3.33 9.94
N GLN A 51 2.56 -3.42 8.61
CA GLN A 51 1.98 -4.59 7.99
C GLN A 51 2.86 -5.76 8.43
N PRO A 52 2.36 -6.76 9.20
CA PRO A 52 3.12 -7.98 9.38
C PRO A 52 3.60 -8.44 8.00
N LEU A 53 4.89 -8.72 7.89
CA LEU A 53 5.61 -9.15 6.68
C LEU A 53 5.03 -10.44 6.01
N HIS A 54 3.81 -10.85 6.39
CA HIS A 54 3.11 -12.05 5.98
C HIS A 54 1.86 -11.80 5.13
N HIS A 55 1.40 -10.56 4.99
CA HIS A 55 0.25 -10.26 4.13
C HIS A 55 0.57 -9.11 3.16
N ARG A 56 1.13 -9.49 2.01
CA ARG A 56 1.20 -8.63 0.84
C ARG A 56 -0.23 -8.23 0.45
N PRO A 57 -0.62 -6.95 0.50
CA PRO A 57 -1.88 -6.54 -0.11
C PRO A 57 -1.69 -6.73 -1.61
N ARG A 58 -2.39 -7.71 -2.17
CA ARG A 58 -2.57 -7.84 -3.62
C ARG A 58 -3.28 -6.56 -4.05
N LEU A 59 -2.52 -5.59 -4.55
CA LEU A 59 -3.07 -4.48 -5.31
C LEU A 59 -3.98 -5.08 -6.38
N SER A 60 -5.28 -4.85 -6.23
CA SER A 60 -6.29 -5.31 -7.16
C SER A 60 -6.11 -4.55 -8.48
N PRO A 61 -5.82 -5.19 -9.62
CA PRO A 61 -5.63 -4.50 -10.90
C PRO A 61 -6.92 -3.94 -11.53
N LEU A 62 -8.05 -3.92 -10.81
CA LEU A 62 -9.37 -3.70 -11.41
C LEU A 62 -9.80 -2.23 -11.54
N LEU A 63 -8.84 -1.29 -11.55
CA LEU A 63 -9.09 0.10 -12.02
C LEU A 63 -8.38 0.39 -13.34
N ALA A 64 -8.13 -0.64 -14.15
CA ALA A 64 -7.86 -0.52 -15.58
C ALA A 64 -9.17 -0.72 -16.38
N PHE A 65 -10.16 0.12 -16.12
CA PHE A 65 -11.27 0.37 -17.06
C PHE A 65 -10.99 1.76 -17.64
N SER A 66 -11.01 2.06 -18.93
CA SER A 66 -11.26 1.33 -20.17
C SER A 66 -10.78 2.29 -21.25
N ASP A 67 -10.05 1.86 -22.28
CA ASP A 67 -10.15 2.51 -23.58
C ASP A 67 -9.65 1.61 -24.71
N GLY A 68 -10.61 1.25 -25.57
CA GLY A 68 -10.49 1.02 -27.01
C GLY A 68 -9.56 -0.08 -27.54
N HIS A 69 -10.17 -1.05 -28.24
CA HIS A 69 -9.72 -1.75 -29.48
C HIS A 69 -8.24 -2.21 -29.55
N THR A 70 -7.89 -3.48 -29.78
CA THR A 70 -8.17 -4.23 -31.01
C THR A 70 -8.15 -5.74 -30.77
N CYS A 71 -9.00 -6.43 -31.53
CA CYS A 71 -8.91 -7.83 -31.94
C CYS A 71 -7.49 -8.45 -31.94
N SER A 72 -7.34 -9.66 -31.38
CA SER A 72 -6.78 -10.79 -32.14
C SER A 72 -7.11 -12.12 -31.48
N ASP A 73 -8.01 -12.81 -32.17
CA ASP A 73 -8.27 -14.25 -32.24
C ASP A 73 -7.01 -15.14 -32.15
N SER A 74 -7.09 -16.21 -31.36
CA SER A 74 -6.42 -17.48 -31.63
C SER A 74 -7.10 -18.59 -30.82
N GLU A 75 -7.80 -19.47 -31.51
CA GLU A 75 -8.35 -20.74 -31.04
C GLU A 75 -7.26 -21.80 -30.72
N GLU A 76 -7.72 -22.95 -30.19
CA GLU A 76 -7.06 -24.29 -30.17
C GLU A 76 -6.50 -24.83 -28.83
N ALA A 77 -7.42 -25.32 -27.99
CA ALA A 77 -7.54 -26.70 -27.44
C ALA A 77 -6.26 -27.50 -26.96
N PRO A 78 -6.33 -28.83 -26.69
CA PRO A 78 -6.47 -29.44 -25.36
C PRO A 78 -5.28 -30.34 -24.90
N GLU A 79 -5.38 -30.87 -23.67
CA GLU A 79 -4.81 -32.14 -23.15
C GLU A 79 -3.29 -32.47 -23.28
N LYS A 80 -2.55 -32.41 -22.16
CA LYS A 80 -1.48 -33.36 -21.72
C LYS A 80 -1.37 -33.23 -20.19
N GLY A 81 -1.54 -34.20 -19.30
CA GLY A 81 -1.20 -35.62 -19.38
C GLY A 81 0.19 -35.84 -18.81
N GLU A 82 0.35 -36.09 -17.49
CA GLU A 82 1.14 -37.22 -16.95
C GLU A 82 1.30 -37.20 -15.41
N LYS A 83 1.24 -38.41 -14.84
CA LYS A 83 1.33 -38.82 -13.43
C LYS A 83 2.66 -38.43 -12.78
N LEU A 84 2.68 -38.26 -11.45
CA LEU A 84 3.62 -38.98 -10.58
C LEU A 84 3.02 -39.26 -9.19
N ALA A 85 3.38 -40.42 -8.66
CA ALA A 85 2.85 -41.17 -7.52
C ALA A 85 3.11 -40.54 -6.14
N ILE A 86 2.23 -40.81 -5.18
CA ILE A 86 2.64 -41.11 -3.79
C ILE A 86 1.63 -42.08 -3.16
N SER A 87 2.11 -43.26 -2.79
CA SER A 87 1.38 -44.27 -2.01
C SER A 87 1.23 -43.86 -0.55
N LYS A 88 0.11 -44.26 0.07
CA LYS A 88 0.10 -44.80 1.44
C LYS A 88 -1.11 -45.71 1.63
#